data_AF-A0A8J7T4I3-F1
#
_entry.id   AF-A0A8J7T4I3-F1
#
_cell.length_a   1.000
_cell.length_b   1.000
_cell.length_c   1.000
_cell.angle_alpha   90.00
_cell.angle_beta   90.00
_cell.angle_gamma   90.00
#
_symmetry.space_group_name_H-M   'P 1'
#
loop_
_entity.id
_entity.type
_entity.pdbx_description
1 polymer ?
#
loop_
_entity_poly.entity_id
_entity_poly.type
_entity_poly.pdbx_seq_one_letter_code
_entity_poly.pdbx_strand_id
1 'polypeptide(L)'
;MPKEADDLFKELREHSIAEFFRKNAQMLGYSGKIKSLTTVVHELVTNSLDACEESHIPPDILVKIEQIDEEAVVVHGRDNGPGIPKKHISDVFGKMLAGTKFHRNIQLRGQQGIGVAGVTMFSQMTTGKPVEIITSTKNEAWDIELTIDIKKNRADIVNQQSISPPPETTGTEFIARFKDVQFSTGDQGPYEYLRRTAIANPHTEITYVDPSGAKIVFNRSTEEIPKPPKEIPPHPKGVIVDDIVLMSKVSKSHTTKGMLQTEFSRMSSQKAAEVQQHVTFDLNLSPKKLGWGEAEQIIKAFKKMTFLAPATDCLRQIGEVKIETAMRNILAPEFLAIVERKPTVYGGGYPFQIEVGVAYGGHAGRKLATGEKRYEIMRFANRAPLLFDAGGCALTKAVQTVDWKRYGLKDLENLPVTIFVSLISTHIPYISAGKQSVADIEEIVDEIRFALMDVGRKFNRFHSKRRRAEEHMLRRDKLLKYVTEIAPAIAEITGKKKDEVLKKWEKLVEDNVSIAVEEEPGEPEEEEPSDVAEAAEEEGEGNGDTKISDYM
;
A
#
# COMPACT_ATOMS: atom_id res chain seq x y z
N MET A 1 21.77 26.74 -48.97
CA MET A 1 21.93 25.39 -49.55
C MET A 1 21.20 24.41 -48.64
N PRO A 2 20.42 23.46 -49.17
CA PRO A 2 19.87 22.38 -48.34
C PRO A 2 21.05 21.65 -47.68
N LYS A 3 21.01 21.47 -46.34
CA LYS A 3 22.04 20.69 -45.64
C LYS A 3 22.04 19.27 -46.23
N GLU A 4 23.20 18.78 -46.66
CA GLU A 4 23.34 17.38 -47.08
C GLU A 4 22.98 16.46 -45.91
N ALA A 5 22.48 15.26 -46.20
CA ALA A 5 22.01 14.32 -45.16
C ALA A 5 23.10 14.07 -44.10
N ASP A 6 24.37 13.95 -44.51
CA ASP A 6 25.49 13.74 -43.59
C ASP A 6 25.75 14.92 -42.65
N ASP A 7 25.43 16.15 -43.05
CA ASP A 7 25.54 17.33 -42.18
C ASP A 7 24.40 17.39 -41.15
N LEU A 8 23.24 16.79 -41.45
CA LEU A 8 22.15 16.59 -40.49
C LEU A 8 22.52 15.51 -39.46
N PHE A 9 23.21 14.44 -39.87
CA PHE A 9 23.66 13.37 -38.97
C PHE A 9 24.84 13.77 -38.07
N LYS A 10 25.67 14.75 -38.45
CA LYS A 10 26.72 15.32 -37.56
C LYS A 10 26.17 16.04 -36.32
N GLU A 11 24.93 16.51 -36.38
CA GLU A 11 24.25 17.15 -35.24
C GLU A 11 23.54 16.14 -34.32
N LEU A 12 23.51 14.85 -34.68
CA LEU A 12 22.87 13.80 -33.90
C LEU A 12 23.69 13.52 -32.64
N ARG A 13 23.14 13.87 -31.48
CA ARG A 13 23.75 13.65 -30.16
C ARG A 13 22.94 12.65 -29.36
N GLU A 14 23.61 11.63 -28.83
CA GLU A 14 23.04 10.75 -27.82
C GLU A 14 22.97 11.50 -26.48
N HIS A 15 21.80 11.47 -25.84
CA HIS A 15 21.60 12.02 -24.51
C HIS A 15 21.75 10.92 -23.47
N SER A 16 22.47 11.22 -22.39
CA SER A 16 22.50 10.32 -21.24
C SER A 16 21.12 10.28 -20.55
N ILE A 17 20.85 9.21 -19.79
CA ILE A 17 19.63 9.06 -19.00
C ILE A 17 19.45 10.25 -18.03
N ALA A 18 20.53 10.66 -17.36
CA ALA A 18 20.51 11.81 -16.47
C ALA A 18 20.25 13.13 -17.23
N GLU A 19 20.76 13.30 -18.46
CA GLU A 19 20.45 14.49 -19.27
C GLU A 19 18.99 14.52 -19.72
N PHE A 20 18.43 13.37 -20.06
CA PHE A 20 17.02 13.23 -20.38
C PHE A 20 16.13 13.65 -19.20
N PHE A 21 16.41 13.13 -17.99
CA PHE A 21 15.63 13.49 -16.81
C PHE A 21 15.88 14.90 -16.31
N ARG A 22 17.08 15.46 -16.52
CA ARG A 22 17.34 16.88 -16.29
C ARG A 22 16.43 17.78 -17.13
N LYS A 23 16.21 17.44 -18.40
CA LYS A 23 15.28 18.18 -19.27
C LYS A 23 13.81 17.89 -18.97
N ASN A 24 13.53 16.72 -18.38
CA ASN A 24 12.18 16.22 -18.13
C ASN A 24 11.94 15.88 -16.66
N ALA A 25 12.29 16.79 -15.74
CA ALA A 25 12.18 16.56 -14.29
C ALA A 25 10.74 16.22 -13.85
N GLN A 26 9.73 16.71 -14.59
CA GLN A 26 8.33 16.36 -14.39
C GLN A 26 8.04 14.85 -14.51
N MET A 27 8.81 14.10 -15.30
CA MET A 27 8.66 12.65 -15.42
C MET A 27 9.10 11.90 -14.16
N LEU A 28 9.97 12.50 -13.35
CA LEU A 28 10.39 11.99 -12.04
C LEU A 28 9.43 12.39 -10.91
N GLY A 29 8.34 13.09 -11.22
CA GLY A 29 7.40 13.59 -10.21
C GLY A 29 7.78 14.95 -9.62
N TYR A 30 8.93 15.54 -10.01
CA TYR A 30 9.31 16.90 -9.63
C TYR A 30 8.57 17.93 -10.47
N SER A 31 7.27 18.09 -10.19
CA SER A 31 6.39 19.03 -10.86
C SER A 31 5.63 19.88 -9.82
N GLY A 32 5.99 21.16 -9.68
CA GLY A 32 5.40 22.06 -8.69
C GLY A 32 6.07 21.97 -7.31
N LYS A 33 6.10 23.10 -6.59
CA LYS A 33 6.94 23.31 -5.40
C LYS A 33 6.64 22.37 -4.24
N ILE A 34 5.36 22.15 -3.92
CA ILE A 34 4.92 21.28 -2.82
C ILE A 34 5.14 19.81 -3.19
N LYS A 35 4.74 19.41 -4.40
CA LYS A 35 4.86 18.02 -4.88
C LYS A 35 6.31 17.57 -4.96
N SER A 36 7.23 18.44 -5.41
CA SER A 36 8.66 18.12 -5.43
C SER A 36 9.20 17.81 -4.03
N LEU A 37 8.85 18.60 -3.01
CA LEU A 37 9.28 18.35 -1.63
C LEU A 37 8.75 17.02 -1.08
N THR A 38 7.45 16.77 -1.27
CA THR A 38 6.83 15.51 -0.82
C THR A 38 7.41 14.30 -1.56
N THR A 39 7.78 14.46 -2.85
CA THR A 39 8.46 13.41 -3.63
C THR A 39 9.86 13.13 -3.08
N VAL A 40 10.62 14.15 -2.67
CA VAL A 40 11.91 13.96 -1.99
C VAL A 40 11.74 13.14 -0.72
N VAL A 41 10.78 13.51 0.14
CA VAL A 41 10.50 12.78 1.38
C VAL A 41 10.04 11.34 1.08
N HIS A 42 9.22 11.15 0.05
CA HIS A 42 8.77 9.82 -0.39
C HIS A 42 9.95 8.91 -0.75
N GLU A 43 10.85 9.37 -1.60
CA GLU A 43 11.99 8.58 -2.06
C GLU A 43 12.97 8.26 -0.92
N LEU A 44 13.19 9.19 0.01
CA LEU A 44 14.05 8.93 1.18
C LEU A 44 13.43 7.87 2.10
N VAL A 45 12.17 8.07 2.51
CA VAL A 45 11.49 7.18 3.45
C VAL A 45 11.30 5.78 2.87
N THR A 46 10.92 5.66 1.60
CA THR A 46 10.72 4.33 0.97
C THR A 46 12.02 3.54 0.86
N ASN A 47 13.14 4.18 0.50
CA ASN A 47 14.43 3.50 0.45
C ASN A 47 14.92 3.08 1.85
N SER A 48 14.74 3.94 2.87
CA SER A 48 15.05 3.59 4.25
C SER A 48 14.21 2.42 4.76
N LEU A 49 12.90 2.41 4.48
CA LEU A 49 12.02 1.28 4.83
C LEU A 49 12.49 -0.02 4.19
N ASP A 50 12.77 -0.02 2.88
CA ASP A 50 13.20 -1.21 2.16
C ASP A 50 14.55 -1.72 2.70
N ALA A 51 15.50 -0.82 3.01
CA ALA A 51 16.81 -1.19 3.56
C ALA A 51 16.73 -1.83 4.95
N CYS A 52 15.88 -1.28 5.83
CA CYS A 52 15.65 -1.83 7.17
C CYS A 52 14.92 -3.19 7.10
N GLU A 53 13.90 -3.30 6.26
CA GLU A 53 13.10 -4.53 6.10
C GLU A 53 13.93 -5.68 5.50
N GLU A 54 14.77 -5.42 4.50
CA GLU A 54 15.68 -6.42 3.93
C GLU A 54 16.68 -6.93 4.98
N SER A 55 17.11 -6.05 5.89
CA SER A 55 18.05 -6.39 6.96
C SER A 55 17.37 -6.93 8.23
N HIS A 56 16.05 -7.07 8.22
CA HIS A 56 15.25 -7.49 9.38
C HIS A 56 15.48 -6.61 10.62
N ILE A 57 15.63 -5.30 10.40
CA ILE A 57 15.73 -4.27 11.44
C ILE A 57 14.39 -3.52 11.51
N PRO A 58 13.78 -3.34 12.70
CA PRO A 58 12.56 -2.55 12.82
C PRO A 58 12.88 -1.09 12.46
N PRO A 59 12.25 -0.51 11.42
CA PRO A 59 12.69 0.77 10.89
C PRO A 59 12.39 1.91 11.89
N ASP A 60 13.43 2.70 12.19
CA ASP A 60 13.37 3.96 12.90
C ASP A 60 13.91 5.05 11.96
N ILE A 61 13.02 5.94 11.53
CA ILE A 61 13.29 6.92 10.49
C ILE A 61 13.07 8.32 11.05
N LEU A 62 14.11 9.16 10.95
CA LEU A 62 14.04 10.59 11.23
C LEU A 62 13.94 11.36 9.92
N VAL A 63 12.89 12.17 9.78
CA VAL A 63 12.75 13.16 8.71
C VAL A 63 12.72 14.54 9.33
N LYS A 64 13.74 15.35 9.06
CA LYS A 64 13.82 16.74 9.50
C LYS A 64 13.85 17.66 8.30
N ILE A 65 13.01 18.68 8.31
CA ILE A 65 12.95 19.71 7.26
C ILE A 65 13.27 21.05 7.90
N GLU A 66 14.38 21.66 7.46
CA GLU A 66 14.77 23.01 7.89
C GLU A 66 14.47 24.00 6.78
N GLN A 67 13.76 25.08 7.10
CA GLN A 67 13.50 26.15 6.14
C GLN A 67 14.65 27.16 6.16
N ILE A 68 15.26 27.40 5.00
CA ILE A 68 16.28 28.44 4.82
C ILE A 68 15.59 29.72 4.34
N ASP A 69 14.81 29.62 3.26
CA ASP A 69 14.07 30.72 2.63
C ASP A 69 12.65 30.25 2.23
N GLU A 70 11.81 31.11 1.66
CA GLU A 70 10.45 30.73 1.22
C GLU A 70 10.44 29.55 0.24
N GLU A 71 11.47 29.45 -0.61
CA GLU A 71 11.58 28.42 -1.65
C GLU A 71 12.81 27.53 -1.51
N ALA A 72 13.46 27.56 -0.34
CA ALA A 72 14.67 26.79 -0.08
C ALA A 72 14.62 26.07 1.28
N VAL A 73 14.91 24.77 1.25
CA VAL A 73 14.89 23.92 2.45
C VAL A 73 16.10 23.00 2.48
N VAL A 74 16.48 22.55 3.68
CA VAL A 74 17.35 21.39 3.89
C VAL A 74 16.47 20.24 4.35
N VAL A 75 16.63 19.08 3.72
CA VAL A 75 15.96 17.85 4.14
C VAL A 75 17.02 16.89 4.67
N HIS A 76 16.80 16.41 5.88
CA HIS A 76 17.53 15.31 6.49
C HIS A 76 16.62 14.08 6.49
N GLY A 77 17.09 12.98 5.91
CA GLY A 77 16.48 11.67 6.03
C GLY A 77 17.48 10.72 6.66
N ARG A 78 17.26 10.33 7.91
CA ARG A 78 18.12 9.39 8.64
C ARG A 78 17.36 8.11 8.94
N ASP A 79 18.02 6.98 8.76
CA ASP A 79 17.52 5.67 9.13
C ASP A 79 18.47 4.90 10.05
N ASN A 80 17.98 3.80 10.60
CA ASN A 80 18.71 2.82 11.40
C ASN A 80 19.04 1.54 10.62
N GLY A 81 19.14 1.62 9.29
CA GLY A 81 19.39 0.47 8.43
C GLY A 81 20.80 -0.12 8.58
N PRO A 82 21.22 -1.03 7.67
CA PRO A 82 22.54 -1.65 7.72
C PRO A 82 23.70 -0.68 7.41
N GLY A 83 23.39 0.51 6.89
CA GLY A 83 24.36 1.40 6.26
C GLY A 83 24.75 0.94 4.85
N ILE A 84 25.39 1.84 4.10
CA ILE A 84 25.86 1.59 2.74
C ILE A 84 27.41 1.55 2.74
N PRO A 85 28.04 0.45 2.28
CA PRO A 85 29.49 0.37 2.15
C PRO A 85 30.03 1.39 1.15
N LYS A 86 31.21 1.93 1.41
CA LYS A 86 31.80 3.02 0.60
C LYS A 86 31.78 2.77 -0.91
N LYS A 87 32.07 1.53 -1.31
CA LYS A 87 32.18 1.13 -2.72
C LYS A 87 30.87 1.28 -3.51
N HIS A 88 29.72 1.23 -2.84
CA HIS A 88 28.40 1.21 -3.48
C HIS A 88 27.67 2.56 -3.39
N ILE A 89 28.16 3.51 -2.59
CA ILE A 89 27.51 4.81 -2.38
C ILE A 89 27.31 5.55 -3.71
N SER A 90 28.35 5.61 -4.54
CA SER A 90 28.26 6.28 -5.86
C SER A 90 27.26 5.62 -6.81
N ASP A 91 27.10 4.29 -6.75
CA ASP A 91 26.14 3.58 -7.57
C ASP A 91 24.70 3.82 -7.08
N VAL A 92 24.47 3.79 -5.77
CA VAL A 92 23.14 3.97 -5.16
C VAL A 92 22.62 5.39 -5.36
N PHE A 93 23.43 6.41 -5.07
CA PHE A 93 23.01 7.81 -5.09
C PHE A 93 23.25 8.53 -6.42
N GLY A 94 24.01 7.92 -7.33
CA GLY A 94 24.49 8.59 -8.55
C GLY A 94 24.07 7.99 -9.87
N LYS A 95 23.63 6.72 -9.89
CA LYS A 95 23.37 6.01 -11.13
C LYS A 95 21.88 5.81 -11.34
N MET A 96 21.31 6.54 -12.29
CA MET A 96 19.90 6.38 -12.65
C MET A 96 19.68 5.09 -13.44
N LEU A 97 18.55 4.42 -13.19
CA LEU A 97 18.19 3.11 -13.75
C LEU A 97 19.18 2.00 -13.36
N ALA A 98 19.89 2.17 -12.25
CA ALA A 98 20.72 1.12 -11.68
C ALA A 98 19.93 0.39 -10.58
N GLY A 99 19.76 -0.91 -10.75
CA GLY A 99 19.13 -1.73 -9.73
C GLY A 99 19.16 -3.20 -10.11
N THR A 100 19.46 -4.05 -9.13
CA THR A 100 19.38 -5.52 -9.25
C THR A 100 17.93 -6.02 -9.31
N LYS A 101 16.96 -5.13 -9.05
CA LYS A 101 15.55 -5.44 -8.82
C LYS A 101 14.64 -5.33 -10.06
N PHE A 102 15.17 -4.83 -11.19
CA PHE A 102 14.38 -4.54 -12.40
C PHE A 102 13.87 -5.76 -13.17
N HIS A 103 14.51 -6.92 -12.99
CA HIS A 103 14.21 -8.13 -13.77
C HIS A 103 13.40 -9.17 -13.00
N ARG A 104 12.93 -8.84 -11.80
CA ARG A 104 12.30 -9.78 -10.87
C ARG A 104 10.85 -9.40 -10.63
N ASN A 105 9.93 -10.36 -10.77
CA ASN A 105 8.52 -10.17 -10.39
C ASN A 105 8.38 -10.29 -8.86
N ILE A 106 8.82 -9.26 -8.16
CA ILE A 106 8.76 -9.13 -6.70
C ILE A 106 7.96 -7.88 -6.38
N GLN A 107 7.13 -7.94 -5.34
CA GLN A 107 6.48 -6.74 -4.80
C GLN A 107 7.54 -5.78 -4.24
N LEU A 108 7.59 -4.57 -4.80
CA LEU A 108 8.47 -3.49 -4.36
C LEU A 108 7.68 -2.19 -4.19
N ARG A 109 8.14 -1.32 -3.29
CA ARG A 109 7.65 0.07 -3.19
C ARG A 109 8.19 0.89 -4.36
N GLY A 110 9.49 0.77 -4.65
CA GLY A 110 10.17 1.41 -5.77
C GLY A 110 10.45 0.47 -6.95
N GLN A 111 9.70 0.62 -8.05
CA GLN A 111 9.88 -0.23 -9.25
C GLN A 111 11.00 0.17 -10.23
N GLN A 112 11.52 1.41 -10.20
CA GLN A 112 12.26 1.97 -11.35
C GLN A 112 13.74 2.32 -11.10
N GLY A 113 14.32 2.07 -9.91
CA GLY A 113 15.75 2.35 -9.69
C GLY A 113 16.23 3.76 -10.06
N ILE A 114 15.34 4.76 -10.03
CA ILE A 114 15.65 6.18 -10.28
C ILE A 114 15.53 7.01 -8.98
N GLY A 115 14.89 6.47 -7.94
CA GLY A 115 14.41 7.21 -6.78
C GLY A 115 15.40 8.20 -6.16
N VAL A 116 16.33 7.69 -5.34
CA VAL A 116 17.27 8.56 -4.60
C VAL A 116 18.29 9.27 -5.50
N ALA A 117 18.67 8.66 -6.63
CA ALA A 117 19.53 9.33 -7.63
C ALA A 117 18.81 10.54 -8.27
N GLY A 118 17.50 10.44 -8.47
CA GLY A 118 16.65 11.55 -8.90
C GLY A 118 16.63 12.69 -7.87
N VAL A 119 16.57 12.36 -6.58
CA VAL A 119 16.64 13.33 -5.48
C VAL A 119 17.98 14.06 -5.48
N THR A 120 19.08 13.32 -5.57
CA THR A 120 20.43 13.90 -5.66
C THR A 120 20.57 14.83 -6.87
N MET A 121 20.09 14.40 -8.04
CA MET A 121 20.12 15.22 -9.25
C MET A 121 19.28 16.49 -9.08
N PHE A 122 18.09 16.38 -8.49
CA PHE A 122 17.20 17.51 -8.27
C PHE A 122 17.82 18.54 -7.29
N SER A 123 18.46 18.08 -6.20
CA SER A 123 19.21 18.94 -5.28
C SER A 123 20.34 19.69 -6.01
N GLN A 124 21.15 18.98 -6.78
CA GLN A 124 22.26 19.57 -7.53
C GLN A 124 21.79 20.53 -8.63
N MET A 125 20.70 20.23 -9.32
CA MET A 125 20.15 21.08 -10.36
C MET A 125 19.61 22.41 -9.82
N THR A 126 18.96 22.37 -8.65
CA THR A 126 18.32 23.54 -8.07
C THR A 126 19.31 24.39 -7.26
N THR A 127 20.28 23.77 -6.57
CA THR A 127 21.20 24.48 -5.67
C THR A 127 22.64 24.57 -6.16
N GLY A 128 23.07 23.68 -7.06
CA GLY A 128 24.47 23.54 -7.49
C GLY A 128 25.41 22.98 -6.43
N LYS A 129 24.91 22.60 -5.26
CA LYS A 129 25.72 22.09 -4.14
C LYS A 129 25.79 20.56 -4.14
N PRO A 130 26.86 19.97 -3.60
CA PRO A 130 26.92 18.54 -3.33
C PRO A 130 25.88 18.15 -2.27
N VAL A 131 25.49 16.87 -2.31
CA VAL A 131 24.69 16.21 -1.27
C VAL A 131 25.63 15.57 -0.26
N GLU A 132 25.30 15.68 1.02
CA GLU A 132 26.06 15.10 2.11
C GLU A 132 25.40 13.78 2.55
N ILE A 133 26.21 12.74 2.66
CA ILE A 133 25.79 11.38 3.00
C ILE A 133 26.67 10.89 4.14
N ILE A 134 26.04 10.68 5.29
CA ILE A 134 26.68 10.12 6.47
C ILE A 134 26.19 8.68 6.58
N THR A 135 27.07 7.70 6.38
CA THR A 135 26.70 6.27 6.46
C THR A 135 27.58 5.56 7.47
N SER A 136 26.96 4.74 8.31
CA SER A 136 27.61 3.92 9.32
C SER A 136 27.21 2.47 9.14
N THR A 137 28.21 1.63 8.86
CA THR A 137 28.11 0.16 8.90
C THR A 137 28.76 -0.35 10.19
N LYS A 138 28.67 -1.66 10.46
CA LYS A 138 29.33 -2.27 11.62
C LYS A 138 30.85 -2.05 11.68
N ASN A 139 31.49 -1.82 10.54
CA ASN A 139 32.96 -1.79 10.43
C ASN A 139 33.51 -0.42 10.04
N GLU A 140 32.74 0.38 9.32
CA GLU A 140 33.18 1.67 8.76
C GLU A 140 32.07 2.71 8.83
N ALA A 141 32.45 3.96 9.12
CA ALA A 141 31.59 5.12 9.03
C ALA A 141 32.26 6.21 8.17
N TRP A 142 31.48 6.80 7.28
CA TRP A 142 31.93 7.76 6.29
C TRP A 142 31.00 8.97 6.23
N ASP A 143 31.60 10.15 6.17
CA ASP A 143 30.98 11.40 5.75
C ASP A 143 31.41 11.68 4.30
N ILE A 144 30.47 11.77 3.38
CA ILE A 144 30.75 11.91 1.95
C ILE A 144 29.91 13.00 1.33
N GLU A 145 30.59 13.92 0.63
CA GLU A 145 29.95 14.87 -0.27
C GLU A 145 29.95 14.32 -1.71
N LEU A 146 28.77 14.22 -2.30
CA LEU A 146 28.54 13.55 -3.57
C LEU A 146 27.86 14.49 -4.58
N THR A 147 28.32 14.44 -5.83
CA THR A 147 27.70 15.11 -6.98
C THR A 147 27.48 14.11 -8.12
N ILE A 148 26.56 14.39 -9.03
CA ILE A 148 26.29 13.59 -10.22
C ILE A 148 26.90 14.26 -11.46
N ASP A 149 27.74 13.51 -12.19
CA ASP A 149 28.12 13.83 -13.57
C ASP A 149 26.98 13.40 -14.49
N ILE A 150 26.15 14.38 -14.86
CA ILE A 150 24.98 14.19 -15.72
C ILE A 150 25.37 13.59 -17.09
N LYS A 151 26.54 13.92 -17.64
CA LYS A 151 26.93 13.40 -18.97
C LYS A 151 27.26 11.91 -18.92
N LYS A 152 27.87 11.46 -17.82
CA LYS A 152 28.33 10.07 -17.66
C LYS A 152 27.37 9.20 -16.86
N ASN A 153 26.30 9.76 -16.30
CA ASN A 153 25.34 9.08 -15.44
C ASN A 153 26.03 8.33 -14.28
N ARG A 154 26.94 9.02 -13.58
CA ARG A 154 27.67 8.49 -12.43
C ARG A 154 27.81 9.56 -11.36
N ALA A 155 27.95 9.14 -10.11
CA ALA A 155 28.35 10.05 -9.06
C ALA A 155 29.87 10.19 -8.97
N ASP A 156 30.33 11.42 -8.78
CA ASP A 156 31.70 11.76 -8.43
C ASP A 156 31.70 12.25 -6.96
N ILE A 157 32.57 11.64 -6.14
CA ILE A 157 32.77 12.01 -4.73
C ILE A 157 33.67 13.25 -4.68
N VAL A 158 33.16 14.34 -4.12
CA VAL A 158 33.86 15.63 -4.02
C VAL A 158 34.74 15.66 -2.77
N ASN A 159 34.17 15.23 -1.65
CA ASN A 159 34.86 15.16 -0.37
C ASN A 159 34.49 13.85 0.35
N GLN A 160 35.43 13.33 1.13
CA GLN A 160 35.18 12.15 1.96
C GLN A 160 36.02 12.22 3.23
N GLN A 161 35.41 11.90 4.36
CA GLN A 161 36.06 11.80 5.65
C GLN A 161 35.63 10.51 6.35
N SER A 162 36.60 9.78 6.90
CA SER A 162 36.29 8.65 7.77
C SER A 162 35.92 9.18 9.15
N ILE A 163 34.78 8.75 9.67
CA ILE A 163 34.32 9.06 11.03
C ILE A 163 34.53 7.82 11.90
N SER A 164 34.72 8.01 13.21
CA SER A 164 34.63 6.89 14.14
C SER A 164 33.18 6.42 14.20
N PRO A 165 32.87 5.15 13.87
CA PRO A 165 31.51 4.65 13.99
C PRO A 165 31.07 4.78 15.45
N PRO A 166 29.91 5.37 15.75
CA PRO A 166 29.36 5.29 17.09
C PRO A 166 29.11 3.81 17.40
N PRO A 167 29.49 3.32 18.60
CA PRO A 167 29.62 1.88 18.88
C PRO A 167 28.35 1.04 18.68
N GLU A 168 27.17 1.65 18.55
CA GLU A 168 25.88 0.95 18.47
C GLU A 168 24.95 1.42 17.34
N THR A 169 25.39 2.32 16.45
CA THR A 169 24.50 2.87 15.42
C THR A 169 24.96 2.53 14.00
N THR A 170 24.21 1.64 13.34
CA THR A 170 24.22 1.49 11.89
C THR A 170 23.10 2.33 11.28
N GLY A 171 23.31 2.81 10.06
CA GLY A 171 22.30 3.59 9.37
C GLY A 171 22.88 4.49 8.29
N THR A 172 22.01 5.21 7.61
CA THR A 172 22.39 6.24 6.65
C THR A 172 21.60 7.51 6.91
N GLU A 173 22.27 8.65 6.89
CA GLU A 173 21.69 9.98 6.91
C GLU A 173 22.02 10.68 5.60
N PHE A 174 20.96 11.11 4.90
CA PHE A 174 21.01 11.86 3.67
C PHE A 174 20.64 13.31 3.96
N ILE A 175 21.54 14.23 3.65
CA ILE A 175 21.37 15.67 3.88
C ILE A 175 21.51 16.38 2.54
N ALA A 176 20.42 16.98 2.08
CA ALA A 176 20.42 17.71 0.82
C ALA A 176 19.67 19.02 0.92
N ARG A 177 20.17 20.01 0.19
CA ARG A 177 19.54 21.32 0.06
C ARG A 177 18.74 21.36 -1.24
N PHE A 178 17.53 21.90 -1.19
CA PHE A 178 16.65 22.03 -2.35
C PHE A 178 16.21 23.49 -2.49
N LYS A 179 16.15 23.96 -3.73
CA LYS A 179 15.50 25.21 -4.12
C LYS A 179 14.27 24.91 -4.99
N ASP A 180 13.43 25.92 -5.21
CA ASP A 180 12.16 25.81 -5.96
C ASP A 180 11.19 24.79 -5.32
N VAL A 181 11.22 24.68 -4.00
CA VAL A 181 10.35 23.80 -3.22
C VAL A 181 9.68 24.58 -2.09
N GLN A 182 8.45 24.19 -1.74
CA GLN A 182 7.67 24.90 -0.73
C GLN A 182 7.13 23.92 0.30
N PHE A 183 7.33 24.25 1.56
CA PHE A 183 6.72 23.51 2.66
C PHE A 183 5.22 23.82 2.74
N SER A 184 4.42 22.78 2.96
CA SER A 184 2.98 22.91 3.18
C SER A 184 2.53 21.94 4.26
N THR A 185 1.64 22.41 5.13
CA THR A 185 0.94 21.61 6.14
C THR A 185 -0.36 20.99 5.62
N GLY A 186 -0.74 21.26 4.36
CA GLY A 186 -1.93 20.68 3.75
C GLY A 186 -1.78 19.20 3.39
N ASP A 187 -2.85 18.60 2.85
CA ASP A 187 -2.95 17.17 2.50
C ASP A 187 -1.88 16.65 1.54
N GLN A 188 -1.28 17.53 0.74
CA GLN A 188 -0.24 17.19 -0.22
C GLN A 188 1.17 17.38 0.35
N GLY A 189 1.26 17.80 1.61
CA GLY A 189 2.52 18.09 2.28
C GLY A 189 3.22 16.85 2.83
N PRO A 190 4.48 17.01 3.28
CA PRO A 190 5.26 15.94 3.89
C PRO A 190 4.62 15.31 5.12
N TYR A 191 3.95 16.10 5.97
CA TYR A 191 3.30 15.58 7.17
C TYR A 191 2.24 14.51 6.85
N GLU A 192 1.35 14.80 5.90
CA GLU A 192 0.29 13.86 5.51
C GLU A 192 0.88 12.60 4.84
N TYR A 193 1.96 12.76 4.08
CA TYR A 193 2.70 11.62 3.53
C TYR A 193 3.22 10.69 4.63
N LEU A 194 3.87 11.25 5.66
CA LEU A 194 4.41 10.48 6.78
C LEU A 194 3.31 9.85 7.64
N ARG A 195 2.23 10.58 7.90
CA ARG A 195 1.04 10.07 8.60
C ARG A 195 0.46 8.85 7.88
N ARG A 196 0.26 8.93 6.56
CA ARG A 196 -0.21 7.78 5.75
C ARG A 196 0.81 6.65 5.72
N THR A 197 2.09 6.96 5.63
CA THR A 197 3.16 5.96 5.65
C THR A 197 3.18 5.18 6.96
N ALA A 198 2.97 5.83 8.11
CA ALA A 198 2.86 5.18 9.41
C ALA A 198 1.65 4.23 9.50
N ILE A 199 0.50 4.59 8.89
CA ILE A 199 -0.67 3.70 8.82
C ILE A 199 -0.36 2.45 7.98
N ALA A 200 0.27 2.63 6.81
CA ALA A 200 0.59 1.52 5.91
C ALA A 200 1.74 0.63 6.40
N ASN A 201 2.55 1.12 7.35
CA ASN A 201 3.73 0.44 7.88
C ASN A 201 3.73 0.46 9.41
N PRO A 202 2.87 -0.37 10.04
CA PRO A 202 2.68 -0.32 11.49
C PRO A 202 3.93 -0.71 12.30
N HIS A 203 4.91 -1.36 11.67
CA HIS A 203 6.18 -1.77 12.29
C HIS A 203 7.27 -0.68 12.29
N THR A 204 6.97 0.48 11.71
CA THR A 204 7.90 1.59 11.57
C THR A 204 7.65 2.65 12.65
N GLU A 205 8.73 3.19 13.20
CA GLU A 205 8.71 4.44 13.95
C GLU A 205 9.20 5.59 13.05
N ILE A 206 8.44 6.69 13.01
CA ILE A 206 8.80 7.87 12.22
C ILE A 206 8.86 9.08 13.14
N THR A 207 10.04 9.67 13.29
CA THR A 207 10.22 10.97 13.91
C THR A 207 10.22 12.05 12.83
N TYR A 208 9.24 12.94 12.85
CA TYR A 208 9.16 14.09 11.97
C TYR A 208 9.47 15.39 12.73
N VAL A 209 10.39 16.18 12.20
CA VAL A 209 10.69 17.54 12.69
C VAL A 209 10.35 18.52 11.58
N ASP A 210 9.35 19.35 11.83
CA ASP A 210 8.89 20.35 10.88
C ASP A 210 9.81 21.61 10.86
N PRO A 211 9.61 22.54 9.91
CA PRO A 211 10.39 23.77 9.87
C PRO A 211 10.23 24.69 11.07
N SER A 212 9.17 24.54 11.87
CA SER A 212 8.98 25.30 13.11
C SER A 212 9.77 24.71 14.29
N GLY A 213 10.34 23.52 14.11
CA GLY A 213 11.02 22.76 15.15
C GLY A 213 10.08 21.87 15.97
N ALA A 214 8.79 21.77 15.60
CA ALA A 214 7.85 20.88 16.25
C ALA A 214 8.20 19.43 15.91
N LYS A 215 8.44 18.63 16.96
CA LYS A 215 8.74 17.20 16.87
C LYS A 215 7.46 16.40 17.00
N ILE A 216 7.13 15.63 15.97
CA ILE A 216 6.01 14.70 15.93
C ILE A 216 6.59 13.29 15.80
N VAL A 217 6.18 12.38 16.69
CA VAL A 217 6.63 10.99 16.66
C VAL A 217 5.44 10.09 16.36
N PHE A 218 5.54 9.32 15.29
CA PHE A 218 4.63 8.24 14.97
C PHE A 218 5.24 6.93 15.51
N ASN A 219 4.77 6.50 16.68
CA ASN A 219 5.27 5.29 17.31
C ASN A 219 4.86 4.03 16.52
N ARG A 220 5.72 3.01 16.56
CA ARG A 220 5.39 1.69 16.02
C ARG A 220 4.18 1.11 16.75
N SER A 221 3.28 0.48 16.00
CA SER A 221 2.12 -0.26 16.52
C SER A 221 2.40 -1.76 16.67
N THR A 222 3.43 -2.28 15.99
CA THR A 222 3.89 -3.67 16.10
C THR A 222 5.42 -3.73 15.97
N GLU A 223 6.05 -4.77 16.49
CA GLU A 223 7.49 -5.02 16.27
C GLU A 223 7.73 -6.08 15.19
N GLU A 224 6.68 -6.72 14.69
CA GLU A 224 6.80 -7.80 13.72
C GLU A 224 7.11 -7.26 12.33
N ILE A 225 8.36 -7.46 11.90
CA ILE A 225 8.81 -7.12 10.55
C ILE A 225 8.20 -8.14 9.56
N PRO A 226 7.48 -7.67 8.54
CA PRO A 226 6.88 -8.59 7.60
C PRO A 226 7.94 -9.29 6.74
N LYS A 227 7.69 -10.56 6.40
CA LYS A 227 8.62 -11.41 5.65
C LYS A 227 8.94 -10.82 4.26
N PRO A 228 10.18 -11.01 3.77
CA PRO A 228 10.57 -10.57 2.44
C PRO A 228 9.75 -11.34 1.38
N PRO A 229 9.23 -10.64 0.35
CA PRO A 229 8.47 -11.28 -0.72
C PRO A 229 9.37 -12.22 -1.52
N LYS A 230 8.82 -13.37 -1.93
CA LYS A 230 9.53 -14.32 -2.79
C LYS A 230 9.38 -13.93 -4.25
N GLU A 231 10.47 -14.06 -4.99
CA GLU A 231 10.45 -13.94 -6.44
C GLU A 231 9.62 -15.07 -7.05
N ILE A 232 8.68 -14.71 -7.92
CA ILE A 232 7.91 -15.67 -8.70
C ILE A 232 8.24 -15.57 -10.19
N PRO A 233 8.29 -16.69 -10.91
CA PRO A 233 8.36 -16.63 -12.37
C PRO A 233 7.08 -16.00 -12.94
N PRO A 234 7.15 -15.36 -14.12
CA PRO A 234 6.00 -14.78 -14.78
C PRO A 234 4.91 -15.82 -15.07
N HIS A 235 3.66 -15.37 -15.09
CA HIS A 235 2.52 -16.22 -15.40
C HIS A 235 2.27 -16.27 -16.93
N PRO A 236 1.97 -17.46 -17.52
CA PRO A 236 1.83 -17.63 -18.97
C PRO A 236 0.82 -16.70 -19.66
N LYS A 237 -0.27 -16.35 -18.98
CA LYS A 237 -1.31 -15.48 -19.54
C LYS A 237 -0.93 -13.98 -19.53
N GLY A 238 0.13 -13.59 -18.81
CA GLY A 238 0.56 -12.19 -18.67
C GLY A 238 1.76 -11.79 -19.51
N VAL A 239 2.33 -12.72 -20.30
CA VAL A 239 3.54 -12.46 -21.10
C VAL A 239 3.23 -12.06 -22.54
N ILE A 240 4.15 -11.31 -23.14
CA ILE A 240 4.11 -10.92 -24.54
C ILE A 240 5.07 -11.78 -25.38
N VAL A 241 4.96 -11.67 -26.71
CA VAL A 241 5.81 -12.42 -27.66
C VAL A 241 7.29 -12.11 -27.44
N ASP A 242 7.63 -10.85 -27.20
CA ASP A 242 9.01 -10.41 -26.96
C ASP A 242 9.61 -11.06 -25.71
N ASP A 243 8.83 -11.20 -24.62
CA ASP A 243 9.28 -11.85 -23.39
C ASP A 243 9.76 -13.28 -23.66
N ILE A 244 9.00 -14.05 -24.45
CA ILE A 244 9.37 -15.42 -24.82
C ILE A 244 10.67 -15.43 -25.62
N VAL A 245 10.83 -14.52 -26.58
CA VAL A 245 12.05 -14.42 -27.39
C VAL A 245 13.24 -14.03 -26.52
N LEU A 246 13.09 -13.10 -25.59
CA LEU A 246 14.14 -12.69 -24.66
C LEU A 246 14.52 -13.83 -23.71
N MET A 247 13.53 -14.48 -23.10
CA MET A 247 13.73 -15.66 -22.25
C MET A 247 14.46 -16.77 -23.01
N SER A 248 14.12 -16.98 -24.28
CA SER A 248 14.74 -18.03 -25.10
C SER A 248 16.26 -17.84 -25.30
N LYS A 249 16.73 -16.59 -25.30
CA LYS A 249 18.15 -16.25 -25.44
C LYS A 249 18.91 -16.42 -24.13
N VAL A 250 18.26 -16.11 -23.00
CA VAL A 250 18.86 -16.11 -21.67
C VAL A 250 18.77 -17.47 -20.99
N SER A 251 17.76 -18.27 -21.31
CA SER A 251 17.46 -19.52 -20.60
C SER A 251 18.62 -20.52 -20.69
N LYS A 252 18.82 -21.23 -19.58
CA LYS A 252 19.81 -22.31 -19.45
C LYS A 252 19.27 -23.66 -19.93
N SER A 253 17.96 -23.75 -20.19
CA SER A 253 17.31 -24.98 -20.61
C SER A 253 17.72 -25.40 -22.03
N HIS A 254 17.92 -26.70 -22.22
CA HIS A 254 18.30 -27.26 -23.53
C HIS A 254 17.13 -27.42 -24.50
N THR A 255 15.90 -27.48 -23.98
CA THR A 255 14.66 -27.65 -24.75
C THR A 255 13.69 -26.52 -24.45
N THR A 256 12.88 -26.14 -25.44
CA THR A 256 11.81 -25.14 -25.27
C THR A 256 10.80 -25.62 -24.23
N LYS A 257 10.45 -26.91 -24.24
CA LYS A 257 9.59 -27.52 -23.21
C LYS A 257 10.16 -27.33 -21.80
N GLY A 258 11.46 -27.56 -21.62
CA GLY A 258 12.14 -27.35 -20.33
C GLY A 258 12.15 -25.88 -19.92
N MET A 259 12.40 -24.98 -20.87
CA MET A 259 12.31 -23.52 -20.64
C MET A 259 10.91 -23.14 -20.16
N LEU A 260 9.85 -23.63 -20.81
CA LEU A 260 8.47 -23.31 -20.41
C LEU A 260 8.19 -23.75 -18.97
N GLN A 261 8.72 -24.89 -18.54
CA GLN A 261 8.53 -25.42 -17.18
C GLN A 261 9.32 -24.66 -16.11
N THR A 262 10.54 -24.21 -16.44
CA THR A 262 11.43 -23.55 -15.47
C THR A 262 11.16 -22.06 -15.35
N GLU A 263 10.85 -21.39 -16.46
CA GLU A 263 10.75 -19.92 -16.53
C GLU A 263 9.33 -19.41 -16.26
N PHE A 264 8.29 -20.26 -16.28
CA PHE A 264 6.91 -19.85 -16.04
C PHE A 264 6.32 -20.46 -14.77
N SER A 265 5.51 -19.65 -14.09
CA SER A 265 4.73 -20.11 -12.94
C SER A 265 3.57 -20.99 -13.42
N ARG A 266 3.23 -22.02 -12.62
CA ARG A 266 2.13 -22.97 -12.87
C ARG A 266 2.21 -23.72 -14.22
N MET A 267 3.40 -23.84 -14.81
CA MET A 267 3.63 -24.63 -16.02
C MET A 267 4.09 -26.06 -15.67
N SER A 268 3.16 -26.99 -15.54
CA SER A 268 3.48 -28.40 -15.29
C SER A 268 3.91 -29.13 -16.57
N SER A 269 4.49 -30.33 -16.42
CA SER A 269 4.81 -31.20 -17.57
C SER A 269 3.60 -31.55 -18.42
N GLN A 270 2.43 -31.67 -17.81
CA GLN A 270 1.17 -31.91 -18.52
C GLN A 270 0.75 -30.68 -19.33
N LYS A 271 0.81 -29.49 -18.73
CA LYS A 271 0.48 -28.23 -19.43
C LYS A 271 1.44 -27.94 -20.57
N ALA A 272 2.73 -28.17 -20.38
CA ALA A 272 3.71 -28.04 -21.46
C ALA A 272 3.46 -29.04 -22.61
N ALA A 273 2.96 -30.25 -22.32
CA ALA A 273 2.54 -31.20 -23.35
C ALA A 273 1.25 -30.77 -24.06
N GLU A 274 0.32 -30.13 -23.35
CA GLU A 274 -0.86 -29.51 -23.94
C GLU A 274 -0.44 -28.38 -24.92
N VAL A 275 0.60 -27.59 -24.59
CA VAL A 275 1.11 -26.53 -25.47
C VAL A 275 1.62 -27.11 -26.78
N GLN A 276 2.30 -28.26 -26.74
CA GLN A 276 2.77 -28.97 -27.93
C GLN A 276 1.62 -29.33 -28.88
N GLN A 277 0.41 -29.59 -28.38
CA GLN A 277 -0.76 -29.93 -29.22
C GLN A 277 -1.32 -28.73 -29.98
N HIS A 278 -1.06 -27.52 -29.50
CA HIS A 278 -1.56 -26.28 -30.09
C HIS A 278 -0.54 -25.56 -30.98
N VAL A 279 0.69 -26.07 -31.04
CA VAL A 279 1.83 -25.46 -31.71
C VAL A 279 2.33 -26.36 -32.84
N THR A 280 2.76 -25.78 -33.95
CA THR A 280 3.14 -26.57 -35.16
C THR A 280 4.57 -27.08 -35.13
N PHE A 281 5.44 -26.55 -34.25
CA PHE A 281 6.85 -26.93 -34.14
C PHE A 281 7.12 -27.76 -32.88
N ASP A 282 8.22 -28.51 -32.89
CA ASP A 282 8.62 -29.38 -31.78
C ASP A 282 9.26 -28.57 -30.63
N LEU A 283 8.64 -28.61 -29.45
CA LEU A 283 9.13 -27.95 -28.23
C LEU A 283 10.39 -28.62 -27.65
N ASN A 284 10.81 -29.78 -28.17
CA ASN A 284 12.10 -30.38 -27.82
C ASN A 284 13.28 -29.68 -28.49
N LEU A 285 13.03 -28.78 -29.44
CA LEU A 285 14.08 -27.96 -30.04
C LEU A 285 14.67 -26.98 -29.03
N SER A 286 15.92 -26.59 -29.29
CA SER A 286 16.64 -25.63 -28.45
C SER A 286 15.91 -24.29 -28.41
N PRO A 287 15.70 -23.69 -27.21
CA PRO A 287 14.98 -22.43 -27.08
C PRO A 287 15.68 -21.30 -27.85
N LYS A 288 17.02 -21.32 -27.98
CA LYS A 288 17.77 -20.28 -28.70
C LYS A 288 17.44 -20.16 -30.19
N LYS A 289 16.77 -21.17 -30.77
CA LYS A 289 16.31 -21.13 -32.17
C LYS A 289 14.92 -20.51 -32.32
N LEU A 290 14.23 -20.19 -31.22
CA LEU A 290 12.88 -19.64 -31.23
C LEU A 290 12.84 -18.30 -31.96
N GLY A 291 12.09 -18.29 -33.07
CA GLY A 291 11.76 -17.07 -33.80
C GLY A 291 10.53 -16.36 -33.25
N TRP A 292 10.26 -15.16 -33.77
CA TRP A 292 9.06 -14.39 -33.42
C TRP A 292 7.76 -15.13 -33.76
N GLY A 293 7.71 -15.78 -34.92
CA GLY A 293 6.51 -16.52 -35.36
C GLY A 293 6.18 -17.72 -34.48
N GLU A 294 7.20 -18.42 -33.98
CA GLU A 294 7.05 -19.55 -33.06
C GLU A 294 6.57 -19.08 -31.68
N ALA A 295 7.15 -17.99 -31.17
CA ALA A 295 6.70 -17.35 -29.93
C ALA A 295 5.25 -16.86 -30.01
N GLU A 296 4.80 -16.33 -31.15
CA GLU A 296 3.41 -15.92 -31.35
C GLU A 296 2.44 -17.11 -31.27
N GLN A 297 2.82 -18.28 -31.79
CA GLN A 297 2.01 -19.50 -31.66
C GLN A 297 1.88 -19.93 -30.20
N ILE A 298 2.97 -19.85 -29.41
CA ILE A 298 2.93 -20.17 -27.97
C ILE A 298 1.96 -19.23 -27.24
N ILE A 299 2.00 -17.91 -27.50
CA ILE A 299 1.07 -16.95 -26.89
C ILE A 299 -0.38 -17.23 -27.27
N LYS A 300 -0.65 -17.57 -28.54
CA LYS A 300 -1.99 -17.97 -28.99
C LYS A 300 -2.47 -19.23 -28.29
N ALA A 301 -1.58 -20.19 -28.01
CA ALA A 301 -1.89 -21.37 -27.21
C ALA A 301 -2.23 -20.98 -25.76
N PHE A 302 -1.41 -20.15 -25.12
CA PHE A 302 -1.66 -19.69 -23.74
C PHE A 302 -3.01 -19.01 -23.55
N LYS A 303 -3.47 -18.22 -24.52
CA LYS A 303 -4.79 -17.56 -24.47
C LYS A 303 -5.97 -18.55 -24.51
N LYS A 304 -5.81 -19.70 -25.16
CA LYS A 304 -6.84 -20.74 -25.25
C LYS A 304 -6.85 -21.67 -24.03
N MET A 305 -5.74 -21.72 -23.30
CA MET A 305 -5.55 -22.61 -22.17
C MET A 305 -6.07 -22.04 -20.85
N THR A 306 -6.49 -22.96 -19.99
CA THR A 306 -6.76 -22.67 -18.58
C THR A 306 -5.51 -22.94 -17.75
N PHE A 307 -5.14 -21.94 -16.94
CA PHE A 307 -4.05 -22.01 -15.98
C PHE A 307 -4.61 -21.76 -14.59
N LEU A 308 -3.98 -22.38 -13.59
CA LEU A 308 -4.23 -22.06 -12.19
C LEU A 308 -3.75 -20.65 -11.88
N ALA A 309 -4.37 -20.01 -10.88
CA ALA A 309 -3.88 -18.73 -10.39
C ALA A 309 -2.40 -18.83 -9.94
N PRO A 310 -1.61 -17.75 -10.14
CA PRO A 310 -0.24 -17.66 -9.64
C PRO A 310 -0.21 -17.82 -8.11
N ALA A 311 0.94 -18.21 -7.58
CA ALA A 311 1.13 -18.34 -6.14
C ALA A 311 1.00 -16.97 -5.45
N THR A 312 0.28 -16.95 -4.33
CA THR A 312 -0.01 -15.75 -3.53
C THR A 312 1.13 -15.38 -2.57
N ASP A 313 2.06 -16.29 -2.32
CA ASP A 313 3.24 -16.13 -1.45
C ASP A 313 4.19 -14.98 -1.87
N CYS A 314 4.01 -14.43 -3.07
CA CYS A 314 4.77 -13.28 -3.56
C CYS A 314 4.22 -11.93 -3.07
N LEU A 315 2.98 -11.92 -2.55
CA LEU A 315 2.34 -10.72 -2.04
C LEU A 315 2.58 -10.57 -0.54
N ARG A 316 2.77 -9.33 -0.14
CA ARG A 316 3.12 -8.88 1.19
C ARG A 316 2.03 -7.93 1.68
N GLN A 317 0.95 -8.53 2.16
CA GLN A 317 -0.18 -7.85 2.79
C GLN A 317 0.23 -7.13 4.07
N ILE A 318 -0.46 -6.04 4.41
CA ILE A 318 -0.29 -5.36 5.69
C ILE A 318 -1.00 -6.20 6.78
N GLY A 319 -2.20 -6.68 6.46
CA GLY A 319 -3.02 -7.53 7.33
C GLY A 319 -4.06 -6.74 8.12
N GLU A 320 -5.26 -7.30 8.22
CA GLU A 320 -6.43 -6.67 8.88
C GLU A 320 -6.12 -6.13 10.28
N VAL A 321 -5.56 -6.96 11.16
CA VAL A 321 -5.26 -6.61 12.57
C VAL A 321 -4.25 -5.46 12.68
N LYS A 322 -3.23 -5.46 11.81
CA LYS A 322 -2.16 -4.46 11.83
C LYS A 322 -2.66 -3.11 11.34
N ILE A 323 -3.46 -3.10 10.27
CA ILE A 323 -4.15 -1.89 9.80
C ILE A 323 -5.08 -1.37 10.90
N GLU A 324 -5.81 -2.26 11.57
CA GLU A 324 -6.76 -1.87 12.61
C GLU A 324 -6.07 -1.13 13.75
N THR A 325 -4.98 -1.69 14.25
CA THR A 325 -4.22 -1.11 15.36
C THR A 325 -3.61 0.24 14.96
N ALA A 326 -3.02 0.33 13.76
CA ALA A 326 -2.44 1.57 13.27
C ALA A 326 -3.48 2.68 13.08
N MET A 327 -4.64 2.35 12.49
CA MET A 327 -5.73 3.31 12.31
C MET A 327 -6.35 3.74 13.65
N ARG A 328 -6.48 2.83 14.63
CA ARG A 328 -6.95 3.19 15.98
C ARG A 328 -5.99 4.15 16.68
N ASN A 329 -4.68 3.89 16.61
CA ASN A 329 -3.67 4.74 17.25
C ASN A 329 -3.60 6.14 16.63
N ILE A 330 -3.73 6.25 15.31
CA ILE A 330 -3.54 7.52 14.58
C ILE A 330 -4.86 8.31 14.45
N LEU A 331 -5.98 7.66 14.17
CA LEU A 331 -7.27 8.31 13.91
C LEU A 331 -8.20 8.34 15.12
N ALA A 332 -8.01 7.44 16.09
CA ALA A 332 -8.92 7.24 17.24
C ALA A 332 -10.42 7.29 16.84
N PRO A 333 -10.87 6.46 15.88
CA PRO A 333 -12.23 6.53 15.36
C PRO A 333 -13.25 5.88 16.32
N GLU A 334 -14.51 6.30 16.21
CA GLU A 334 -15.64 5.67 16.94
C GLU A 334 -15.99 4.31 16.35
N PHE A 335 -15.87 4.19 15.03
CA PHE A 335 -16.08 2.95 14.30
C PHE A 335 -14.93 2.71 13.33
N LEU A 336 -14.48 1.47 13.27
CA LEU A 336 -13.47 1.01 12.32
C LEU A 336 -13.85 -0.40 11.87
N ALA A 337 -13.86 -0.61 10.56
CA ALA A 337 -13.97 -1.93 9.96
C ALA A 337 -13.00 -2.03 8.80
N ILE A 338 -12.27 -3.14 8.75
CA ILE A 338 -11.34 -3.48 7.69
C ILE A 338 -11.80 -4.81 7.07
N VAL A 339 -11.47 -4.98 5.79
CA VAL A 339 -11.69 -6.20 5.03
C VAL A 339 -10.45 -6.44 4.19
N GLU A 340 -9.90 -7.64 4.32
CA GLU A 340 -8.86 -8.17 3.47
C GLU A 340 -9.49 -9.16 2.48
N ARG A 341 -9.31 -8.94 1.18
CA ARG A 341 -9.82 -9.84 0.14
C ARG A 341 -8.81 -10.94 -0.17
N LYS A 342 -9.30 -12.07 -0.69
CA LYS A 342 -8.45 -13.13 -1.22
C LYS A 342 -7.71 -12.60 -2.46
N PRO A 343 -6.43 -12.97 -2.68
CA PRO A 343 -5.69 -12.54 -3.86
C PRO A 343 -6.34 -13.02 -5.17
N THR A 344 -6.35 -12.15 -6.16
CA THR A 344 -6.87 -12.38 -7.51
C THR A 344 -5.81 -12.01 -8.55
N VAL A 345 -6.14 -12.07 -9.84
CA VAL A 345 -5.19 -11.82 -10.94
C VAL A 345 -5.79 -10.81 -11.91
N TYR A 346 -5.00 -9.84 -12.35
CA TYR A 346 -5.39 -8.92 -13.40
C TYR A 346 -4.44 -9.04 -14.61
N GLY A 347 -4.91 -8.62 -15.79
CA GLY A 347 -4.11 -8.67 -17.02
C GLY A 347 -3.61 -10.08 -17.38
N GLY A 348 -4.29 -11.11 -16.85
CA GLY A 348 -3.95 -12.51 -17.05
C GLY A 348 -2.73 -13.03 -16.28
N GLY A 349 -1.94 -12.23 -15.57
CA GLY A 349 -0.71 -12.78 -14.98
C GLY A 349 -0.13 -12.10 -13.75
N TYR A 350 -0.66 -10.96 -13.34
CA TYR A 350 -0.17 -10.27 -12.16
C TYR A 350 -1.09 -10.55 -10.96
N PRO A 351 -0.61 -11.28 -9.93
CA PRO A 351 -1.37 -11.43 -8.71
C PRO A 351 -1.53 -10.07 -8.03
N PHE A 352 -2.72 -9.81 -7.52
CA PHE A 352 -2.99 -8.64 -6.71
C PHE A 352 -3.94 -8.98 -5.56
N GLN A 353 -3.88 -8.17 -4.52
CA GLN A 353 -4.74 -8.27 -3.35
C GLN A 353 -5.15 -6.87 -2.93
N ILE A 354 -6.35 -6.77 -2.34
CA ILE A 354 -6.93 -5.51 -1.92
C ILE A 354 -7.27 -5.57 -0.43
N GLU A 355 -6.88 -4.52 0.28
CA GLU A 355 -7.26 -4.27 1.65
C GLU A 355 -8.02 -2.94 1.71
N VAL A 356 -9.20 -2.95 2.33
CA VAL A 356 -10.05 -1.76 2.45
C VAL A 356 -10.45 -1.56 3.90
N GLY A 357 -10.49 -0.30 4.34
CA GLY A 357 -10.96 0.07 5.66
C GLY A 357 -11.84 1.31 5.64
N VAL A 358 -12.84 1.36 6.52
CA VAL A 358 -13.65 2.56 6.76
C VAL A 358 -13.58 2.90 8.24
N ALA A 359 -13.14 4.13 8.51
CA ALA A 359 -13.12 4.73 9.83
C ALA A 359 -14.11 5.90 9.90
N TYR A 360 -14.87 5.98 10.99
CA TYR A 360 -15.86 7.03 11.21
C TYR A 360 -15.70 7.66 12.61
N GLY A 361 -15.80 8.98 12.68
CA GLY A 361 -15.72 9.74 13.93
C GLY A 361 -14.28 10.04 14.39
N GLY A 362 -14.10 10.57 15.60
CA GLY A 362 -12.77 10.89 16.13
C GLY A 362 -11.97 11.86 15.25
N HIS A 363 -10.74 11.50 14.90
CA HIS A 363 -9.88 12.25 13.97
C HIS A 363 -9.99 11.76 12.51
N ALA A 364 -11.00 10.96 12.18
CA ALA A 364 -11.30 10.59 10.80
C ALA A 364 -11.84 11.79 10.01
N GLY A 365 -11.61 11.74 8.70
CA GLY A 365 -11.90 12.82 7.75
C GLY A 365 -10.78 13.85 7.65
N ARG A 366 -10.79 14.57 6.53
CA ARG A 366 -9.92 15.70 6.26
C ARG A 366 -10.42 16.91 7.05
N LYS A 367 -9.56 17.50 7.87
CA LYS A 367 -9.83 18.80 8.51
C LYS A 367 -9.53 19.93 7.52
N LEU A 368 -10.53 20.76 7.20
CA LEU A 368 -10.31 21.99 6.45
C LEU A 368 -9.79 23.09 7.38
N ALA A 369 -9.16 24.12 6.80
CA ALA A 369 -8.74 25.32 7.52
C ALA A 369 -9.91 26.04 8.21
N THR A 370 -11.15 25.81 7.74
CA THR A 370 -12.40 26.33 8.31
C THR A 370 -12.87 25.56 9.55
N GLY A 371 -12.22 24.44 9.91
CA GLY A 371 -12.62 23.56 11.01
C GLY A 371 -13.65 22.49 10.64
N GLU A 372 -14.25 22.57 9.45
CA GLU A 372 -15.16 21.55 8.93
C GLU A 372 -14.39 20.27 8.57
N LYS A 373 -15.03 19.11 8.79
CA LYS A 373 -14.48 17.81 8.40
C LYS A 373 -15.17 17.33 7.13
N ARG A 374 -14.38 16.94 6.14
CA ARG A 374 -14.85 16.27 4.94
C ARG A 374 -14.36 14.83 4.91
N TYR A 375 -15.00 13.99 4.10
CA TYR A 375 -14.47 12.65 3.91
C TYR A 375 -13.06 12.68 3.30
N GLU A 376 -12.29 11.66 3.63
CA GLU A 376 -10.92 11.47 3.17
C GLU A 376 -10.78 10.11 2.52
N ILE A 377 -10.10 10.05 1.37
CA ILE A 377 -9.67 8.79 0.76
C ILE A 377 -8.16 8.68 0.88
N MET A 378 -7.70 7.69 1.65
CA MET A 378 -6.30 7.30 1.75
C MET A 378 -6.03 6.16 0.77
N ARG A 379 -5.20 6.45 -0.23
CA ARG A 379 -4.86 5.54 -1.31
C ARG A 379 -3.45 4.99 -1.11
N PHE A 380 -3.28 3.68 -1.23
CA PHE A 380 -2.00 3.01 -1.10
C PHE A 380 -1.76 2.04 -2.24
N ALA A 381 -0.50 1.92 -2.61
CA ALA A 381 -0.02 0.99 -3.61
C ALA A 381 1.28 0.36 -3.08
N ASN A 382 1.30 -0.96 -2.91
CA ASN A 382 2.43 -1.69 -2.30
C ASN A 382 2.95 -1.03 -1.01
N ARG A 383 2.03 -0.62 -0.12
CA ARG A 383 2.33 0.03 1.18
C ARG A 383 2.97 1.43 1.09
N ALA A 384 3.03 2.01 -0.11
CA ALA A 384 3.39 3.40 -0.34
C ALA A 384 2.14 4.25 -0.56
N PRO A 385 2.00 5.41 0.10
CA PRO A 385 0.82 6.26 -0.05
C PRO A 385 0.85 7.07 -1.35
N LEU A 386 -0.33 7.21 -1.96
CA LEU A 386 -0.55 7.99 -3.19
C LEU A 386 -1.25 9.32 -2.84
N LEU A 387 -0.52 10.43 -2.84
CA LEU A 387 -1.06 11.73 -2.43
C LEU A 387 -1.58 12.55 -3.62
N PHE A 388 -0.93 12.47 -4.78
CA PHE A 388 -1.24 13.31 -5.93
C PHE A 388 -2.16 12.62 -6.94
N ASP A 389 -2.67 13.38 -7.91
CA ASP A 389 -3.45 12.86 -9.06
C ASP A 389 -4.67 12.00 -8.67
N ALA A 390 -5.36 12.39 -7.58
CA ALA A 390 -6.49 11.65 -7.03
C ALA A 390 -7.66 11.50 -8.01
N GLY A 391 -7.97 12.52 -8.82
CA GLY A 391 -9.10 12.50 -9.75
C GLY A 391 -8.97 11.47 -10.88
N GLY A 392 -7.74 11.14 -11.30
CA GLY A 392 -7.49 10.16 -12.37
C GLY A 392 -7.30 8.72 -11.88
N CYS A 393 -7.25 8.50 -10.57
CA CYS A 393 -6.86 7.21 -9.99
C CYS A 393 -8.03 6.23 -9.89
N ALA A 394 -7.80 4.99 -10.31
CA ALA A 394 -8.78 3.90 -10.21
C ALA A 394 -9.30 3.68 -8.78
N LEU A 395 -8.44 3.82 -7.76
CA LEU A 395 -8.83 3.67 -6.35
C LEU A 395 -9.90 4.71 -5.94
N THR A 396 -9.75 5.95 -6.39
CA THR A 396 -10.73 7.02 -6.12
C THR A 396 -12.03 6.76 -6.88
N LYS A 397 -11.92 6.36 -8.14
CA LYS A 397 -13.09 6.03 -8.98
C LYS A 397 -13.88 4.89 -8.36
N ALA A 398 -13.23 3.82 -7.91
CA ALA A 398 -13.88 2.70 -7.24
C ALA A 398 -14.70 3.16 -6.02
N VAL A 399 -14.14 4.03 -5.17
CA VAL A 399 -14.85 4.61 -4.03
C VAL A 399 -16.06 5.46 -4.46
N GLN A 400 -15.94 6.23 -5.53
CA GLN A 400 -17.02 7.06 -6.07
C GLN A 400 -18.15 6.24 -6.72
N THR A 401 -17.86 5.05 -7.26
CA THR A 401 -18.89 4.18 -7.85
C THR A 401 -19.82 3.52 -6.82
N VAL A 402 -19.42 3.49 -5.54
CA VAL A 402 -20.21 2.89 -4.46
C VAL A 402 -21.31 3.85 -3.99
N ASP A 403 -22.54 3.36 -3.92
CA ASP A 403 -23.69 4.13 -3.39
C ASP A 403 -23.71 4.09 -1.85
N TRP A 404 -22.94 4.99 -1.24
CA TRP A 404 -22.79 5.11 0.22
C TRP A 404 -24.10 5.45 0.96
N LYS A 405 -25.09 6.03 0.26
CA LYS A 405 -26.39 6.37 0.85
C LYS A 405 -27.14 5.13 1.32
N ARG A 406 -26.97 4.00 0.63
CA ARG A 406 -27.57 2.71 1.00
C ARG A 406 -27.03 2.17 2.32
N TYR A 407 -25.82 2.57 2.72
CA TYR A 407 -25.17 2.14 3.94
C TYR A 407 -25.35 3.11 5.11
N GLY A 408 -26.24 4.10 4.99
CA GLY A 408 -26.53 5.09 6.03
C GLY A 408 -25.72 6.39 5.94
N LEU A 409 -24.81 6.51 4.98
CA LEU A 409 -24.00 7.72 4.75
C LEU A 409 -24.67 8.60 3.68
N LYS A 410 -25.65 9.41 4.11
CA LYS A 410 -26.47 10.23 3.19
C LYS A 410 -25.70 11.39 2.53
N ASP A 411 -24.79 12.01 3.28
CA ASP A 411 -23.95 13.13 2.82
C ASP A 411 -22.48 12.83 3.10
N LEU A 412 -21.89 11.93 2.31
CA LEU A 412 -20.49 11.52 2.50
C LEU A 412 -19.54 12.73 2.49
N GLU A 413 -19.82 13.75 1.68
CA GLU A 413 -18.90 14.87 1.48
C GLU A 413 -18.55 15.62 2.77
N ASN A 414 -19.53 15.75 3.67
CA ASN A 414 -19.41 16.52 4.91
C ASN A 414 -19.31 15.64 6.17
N LEU A 415 -19.07 14.34 6.02
CA LEU A 415 -18.94 13.42 7.14
C LEU A 415 -17.48 13.17 7.53
N PRO A 416 -17.19 12.97 8.83
CA PRO A 416 -15.86 12.62 9.32
C PRO A 416 -15.56 11.14 9.06
N VAL A 417 -15.40 10.80 7.78
CA VAL A 417 -15.14 9.44 7.30
C VAL A 417 -13.75 9.40 6.65
N THR A 418 -12.94 8.41 7.00
CA THR A 418 -11.70 8.07 6.28
C THR A 418 -11.85 6.71 5.64
N ILE A 419 -11.68 6.65 4.32
CA ILE A 419 -11.70 5.41 3.54
C ILE A 419 -10.25 5.07 3.18
N PHE A 420 -9.78 3.93 3.68
CA PHE A 420 -8.49 3.34 3.39
C PHE A 420 -8.64 2.34 2.23
N VAL A 421 -7.82 2.47 1.18
CA VAL A 421 -7.77 1.51 0.07
C VAL A 421 -6.31 1.23 -0.28
N SER A 422 -5.91 -0.04 -0.16
CA SER A 422 -4.56 -0.52 -0.47
C SER A 422 -4.62 -1.55 -1.58
N LEU A 423 -3.89 -1.27 -2.67
CA LEU A 423 -3.64 -2.21 -3.75
C LEU A 423 -2.24 -2.81 -3.60
N ILE A 424 -2.15 -4.13 -3.50
CA ILE A 424 -0.90 -4.86 -3.38
C ILE A 424 -0.74 -5.73 -4.61
N SER A 425 0.38 -5.61 -5.32
CA SER A 425 0.69 -6.44 -6.48
C SER A 425 2.19 -6.49 -6.77
N THR A 426 2.64 -7.54 -7.45
CA THR A 426 4.01 -7.60 -8.01
C THR A 426 4.26 -6.50 -9.03
N HIS A 427 3.21 -6.09 -9.74
CA HIS A 427 3.26 -5.01 -10.72
C HIS A 427 2.04 -4.10 -10.53
N ILE A 428 2.25 -2.81 -10.27
CA ILE A 428 1.16 -1.85 -10.20
C ILE A 428 1.05 -1.11 -11.53
N PRO A 429 -0.14 -1.04 -12.15
CA PRO A 429 -0.34 -0.35 -13.42
C PRO A 429 -0.43 1.16 -13.18
N TYR A 430 0.71 1.84 -13.02
CA TYR A 430 0.73 3.29 -12.83
C TYR A 430 0.45 4.04 -14.15
N ILE A 431 -0.26 5.18 -14.05
CA ILE A 431 -0.54 6.05 -15.21
C ILE A 431 0.72 6.84 -15.63
N SER A 432 1.54 7.23 -14.66
CA SER A 432 2.74 8.05 -14.88
C SER A 432 3.95 7.46 -14.18
N ALA A 433 5.15 7.82 -14.67
CA ALA A 433 6.42 7.40 -14.08
C ALA A 433 6.62 7.89 -12.64
N GLY A 434 5.95 8.98 -12.23
CA GLY A 434 5.93 9.47 -10.85
C GLY A 434 5.09 8.65 -9.87
N LYS A 435 4.39 7.60 -10.34
CA LYS A 435 3.68 6.59 -9.53
C LYS A 435 2.65 7.15 -8.54
N GLN A 436 1.91 8.18 -8.93
CA GLN A 436 0.93 8.85 -8.05
C GLN A 436 -0.51 8.36 -8.24
N SER A 437 -0.78 7.64 -9.32
CA SER A 437 -2.13 7.18 -9.67
C SER A 437 -2.09 5.84 -10.39
N VAL A 438 -3.07 5.00 -10.06
CA VAL A 438 -3.27 3.67 -10.64
C VAL A 438 -4.24 3.79 -11.82
N ALA A 439 -3.92 3.11 -12.92
CA ALA A 439 -4.71 3.06 -14.12
C ALA A 439 -6.05 2.33 -13.92
N ASP A 440 -7.03 2.70 -14.73
CA ASP A 440 -8.41 2.23 -14.65
C ASP A 440 -8.53 0.84 -15.29
N ILE A 441 -8.28 -0.21 -14.50
CA ILE A 441 -8.41 -1.61 -14.89
C ILE A 441 -9.67 -2.17 -14.23
N GLU A 442 -10.58 -2.69 -15.04
CA GLU A 442 -11.91 -3.16 -14.62
C GLU A 442 -11.83 -4.22 -13.51
N GLU A 443 -10.95 -5.23 -13.67
CA GLU A 443 -10.80 -6.29 -12.66
C GLU A 443 -10.34 -5.75 -11.29
N ILE A 444 -9.50 -4.72 -11.28
CA ILE A 444 -9.03 -4.09 -10.04
C ILE A 444 -10.15 -3.24 -9.42
N VAL A 445 -10.85 -2.45 -10.23
CA VAL A 445 -11.92 -1.56 -9.76
C VAL A 445 -13.10 -2.34 -9.20
N ASP A 446 -13.50 -3.42 -9.86
CA ASP A 446 -14.60 -4.27 -9.40
C ASP A 446 -14.27 -4.95 -8.07
N GLU A 447 -13.05 -5.46 -7.92
CA GLU A 447 -12.63 -6.11 -6.68
C GLU A 447 -12.55 -5.12 -5.51
N ILE A 448 -12.09 -3.88 -5.75
CA ILE A 448 -12.12 -2.81 -4.75
C ILE A 448 -13.57 -2.47 -4.38
N ARG A 449 -14.46 -2.39 -5.37
CA ARG A 449 -15.87 -2.10 -5.16
C ARG A 449 -16.52 -3.18 -4.28
N PHE A 450 -16.24 -4.46 -4.52
CA PHE A 450 -16.74 -5.55 -3.69
C PHE A 450 -16.25 -5.43 -2.23
N ALA A 451 -14.95 -5.17 -2.03
CA ALA A 451 -14.39 -4.96 -0.70
C ALA A 451 -15.05 -3.77 0.03
N LEU A 452 -15.26 -2.65 -0.67
CA LEU A 452 -15.95 -1.48 -0.11
C LEU A 452 -17.41 -1.76 0.26
N MET A 453 -18.12 -2.57 -0.53
CA MET A 453 -19.48 -3.00 -0.21
C MET A 453 -19.53 -3.84 1.07
N ASP A 454 -18.57 -4.75 1.26
CA ASP A 454 -18.48 -5.59 2.46
C ASP A 454 -18.28 -4.72 3.72
N VAL A 455 -17.37 -3.74 3.66
CA VAL A 455 -17.16 -2.77 4.75
C VAL A 455 -18.39 -1.87 4.93
N GLY A 456 -19.04 -1.45 3.85
CA GLY A 456 -20.28 -0.67 3.88
C GLY A 456 -21.41 -1.39 4.64
N ARG A 457 -21.56 -2.71 4.45
CA ARG A 457 -22.51 -3.53 5.22
C ARG A 457 -22.16 -3.57 6.71
N LYS A 458 -20.87 -3.73 7.06
CA LYS A 458 -20.39 -3.65 8.46
C LYS A 458 -20.72 -2.28 9.09
N PHE A 459 -20.49 -1.19 8.35
CA PHE A 459 -20.83 0.17 8.82
C PHE A 459 -22.34 0.37 9.01
N ASN A 460 -23.17 -0.09 8.07
CA ASN A 460 -24.62 0.04 8.18
C ASN A 460 -25.18 -0.66 9.42
N ARG A 461 -24.63 -1.82 9.80
CA ARG A 461 -24.99 -2.51 11.06
C ARG A 461 -24.68 -1.65 12.28
N PHE A 462 -23.49 -1.05 12.35
CA PHE A 462 -23.12 -0.13 13.42
C PHE A 462 -24.02 1.11 13.48
N HIS A 463 -24.19 1.79 12.33
CA HIS A 463 -24.99 3.01 12.25
C HIS A 463 -26.47 2.75 12.59
N SER A 464 -27.01 1.61 12.17
CA SER A 464 -28.38 1.20 12.49
C SER A 464 -28.55 0.94 13.99
N LYS A 465 -27.59 0.26 14.64
CA LYS A 465 -27.59 0.06 16.10
C LYS A 465 -27.56 1.39 16.85
N ARG A 466 -26.70 2.33 16.43
CA ARG A 466 -26.61 3.67 17.06
C ARG A 466 -27.89 4.48 16.89
N ARG A 467 -28.43 4.53 15.67
CA ARG A 467 -29.69 5.24 15.39
C ARG A 467 -30.86 4.68 16.21
N ARG A 468 -30.96 3.35 16.33
CA ARG A 468 -31.97 2.72 17.19
C ARG A 468 -31.80 3.17 18.64
N ALA A 469 -30.57 3.12 19.19
CA ALA A 469 -30.31 3.57 20.56
C ALA A 469 -30.71 5.04 20.81
N GLU A 470 -30.39 5.94 19.86
CA GLU A 470 -30.82 7.35 19.92
C GLU A 470 -32.34 7.50 19.86
N GLU A 471 -33.02 6.77 18.97
CA GLU A 471 -34.48 6.76 18.87
C GLU A 471 -35.14 6.24 20.17
N HIS A 472 -34.55 5.22 20.81
CA HIS A 472 -35.01 4.69 22.11
C HIS A 472 -34.81 5.71 23.23
N MET A 473 -33.66 6.39 23.31
CA MET A 473 -33.42 7.45 24.28
C MET A 473 -34.41 8.61 24.10
N LEU A 474 -34.62 9.08 22.87
CA LEU A 474 -35.57 10.16 22.59
C LEU A 474 -37.01 9.75 22.94
N ARG A 475 -37.37 8.49 22.69
CA ARG A 475 -38.67 7.93 23.07
C ARG A 475 -38.82 7.87 24.59
N ARG A 476 -37.79 7.42 25.33
CA ARG A 476 -37.78 7.41 26.79
C ARG A 476 -37.98 8.82 27.35
N ASP A 477 -37.23 9.81 26.87
CA ASP A 477 -37.33 11.19 27.33
C ASP A 477 -38.71 11.80 27.06
N LYS A 478 -39.30 11.51 25.90
CA LYS A 478 -40.67 11.92 25.59
C LYS A 478 -41.68 11.26 26.53
N LEU A 479 -41.57 9.95 26.76
CA LEU A 479 -42.46 9.21 27.64
C LEU A 479 -42.36 9.72 29.08
N LEU A 480 -41.16 10.00 29.59
CA LEU A 480 -40.97 10.58 30.94
C LEU A 480 -41.68 11.94 31.08
N LYS A 481 -41.59 12.80 30.06
CA LYS A 481 -42.32 14.09 30.03
C LYS A 481 -43.85 13.90 30.04
N TYR A 482 -44.37 12.88 29.35
CA TYR A 482 -45.80 12.57 29.42
C TYR A 482 -46.20 11.98 30.78
N VAL A 483 -45.36 11.12 31.37
CA VAL A 483 -45.61 10.54 32.70
C VAL A 483 -45.70 11.63 33.76
N THR A 484 -44.86 12.67 33.72
CA THR A 484 -44.93 13.78 34.67
C THR A 484 -46.25 14.57 34.61
N GLU A 485 -46.88 14.66 33.44
CA GLU A 485 -48.16 15.35 33.23
C GLU A 485 -49.38 14.46 33.54
N ILE A 486 -49.27 13.15 33.25
CA ILE A 486 -50.37 12.19 33.43
C ILE A 486 -50.47 11.69 34.88
N ALA A 487 -49.34 11.57 35.59
CA ALA A 487 -49.30 11.09 36.97
C ALA A 487 -50.19 11.89 37.96
N PRO A 488 -50.25 13.24 37.92
CA PRO A 488 -51.20 14.03 38.70
C PRO A 488 -52.66 13.67 38.42
N ALA A 489 -53.05 13.59 37.14
CA ALA A 489 -54.42 13.31 36.73
C ALA A 489 -54.87 11.88 37.14
N ILE A 490 -53.98 10.90 37.02
CA ILE A 490 -54.26 9.53 37.46
C ILE A 490 -54.32 9.45 39.00
N ALA A 491 -53.46 10.17 39.71
CA ALA A 491 -53.49 10.23 41.17
C ALA A 491 -54.82 10.81 41.70
N GLU A 492 -55.34 11.84 41.02
CA GLU A 492 -56.64 12.45 41.33
C GLU A 492 -57.81 11.49 41.11
N ILE A 493 -57.82 10.77 39.98
CA ILE A 493 -58.89 9.80 39.66
C ILE A 493 -58.85 8.55 40.56
N THR A 494 -57.65 8.07 40.91
CA THR A 494 -57.49 6.81 41.66
C THR A 494 -57.37 6.99 43.18
N GLY A 495 -57.32 8.24 43.67
CA GLY A 495 -57.18 8.56 45.10
C GLY A 495 -55.83 8.14 45.72
N LYS A 496 -54.81 7.87 44.89
CA LYS A 496 -53.48 7.43 45.33
C LYS A 496 -52.51 8.61 45.43
N LYS A 497 -51.43 8.45 46.21
CA LYS A 497 -50.37 9.47 46.32
C LYS A 497 -49.65 9.63 44.98
N LYS A 498 -49.49 10.89 44.55
CA LYS A 498 -48.80 11.30 43.31
C LYS A 498 -47.44 10.62 43.14
N ASP A 499 -46.63 10.60 44.21
CA ASP A 499 -45.27 10.05 44.17
C ASP A 499 -45.21 8.52 43.96
N GLU A 500 -46.24 7.77 44.38
CA GLU A 500 -46.30 6.32 44.16
C GLU A 500 -46.70 5.97 42.72
N VAL A 501 -47.59 6.77 42.12
CA VAL A 501 -48.00 6.60 40.72
C VAL A 501 -46.84 6.95 39.80
N LEU A 502 -46.14 8.05 40.10
CA LEU A 502 -45.03 8.54 39.29
C LEU A 502 -43.88 7.51 39.25
N LYS A 503 -43.45 6.99 40.41
CA LYS A 503 -42.41 5.93 40.48
C LYS A 503 -42.79 4.63 39.77
N LYS A 504 -44.07 4.23 39.83
CA LYS A 504 -44.53 3.01 39.13
C LYS A 504 -44.51 3.17 37.62
N TRP A 505 -44.90 4.35 37.12
CA TRP A 505 -44.92 4.63 35.69
C TRP A 505 -43.52 4.91 35.13
N GLU A 506 -42.64 5.57 35.89
CA GLU A 506 -41.21 5.68 35.54
C GLU A 506 -40.58 4.29 35.38
N LYS A 507 -40.82 3.40 36.35
CA LYS A 507 -40.32 2.02 36.29
C LYS A 507 -40.89 1.24 35.10
N LEU A 508 -42.18 1.43 34.78
CA LEU A 508 -42.81 0.83 33.60
C LEU A 508 -42.24 1.33 32.27
N VAL A 509 -41.84 2.60 32.21
CA VAL A 509 -41.16 3.17 31.04
C VAL A 509 -39.74 2.63 30.93
N GLU A 510 -39.04 2.45 32.05
CA GLU A 510 -37.70 1.84 32.06
C GLU A 510 -37.73 0.38 31.64
N ASP A 511 -38.65 -0.42 32.18
CA ASP A 511 -38.79 -1.85 31.86
C ASP A 511 -39.21 -2.08 30.39
N ASN A 512 -40.12 -1.27 29.84
CA ASN A 512 -40.50 -1.39 28.42
C ASN A 512 -39.41 -0.95 27.44
N VAL A 513 -38.53 -0.03 27.86
CA VAL A 513 -37.44 0.44 27.01
C VAL A 513 -36.25 -0.51 27.08
N SER A 514 -36.02 -1.19 28.21
CA SER A 514 -34.95 -2.22 28.34
C SER A 514 -35.31 -3.53 27.64
N ILE A 515 -36.55 -4.01 27.72
CA ILE A 515 -36.99 -5.25 27.05
C ILE A 515 -36.90 -5.13 25.51
N ALA A 516 -37.20 -3.96 24.95
CA ALA A 516 -37.06 -3.70 23.52
C ALA A 516 -35.61 -3.74 23.00
N VAL A 517 -34.60 -3.71 23.90
CA VAL A 517 -33.18 -3.83 23.54
C VAL A 517 -32.74 -5.29 23.44
N GLU A 518 -33.39 -6.21 24.15
CA GLU A 518 -33.02 -7.63 24.19
C GLU A 518 -33.80 -8.51 23.19
N GLU A 519 -35.04 -8.15 22.82
CA GLU A 519 -35.94 -9.05 22.07
C GLU A 519 -35.87 -9.01 20.53
N GLU A 520 -35.13 -8.10 19.88
CA GLU A 520 -35.08 -8.11 18.41
C GLU A 520 -33.93 -9.00 17.88
N PRO A 521 -34.21 -9.99 17.01
CA PRO A 521 -33.22 -10.95 16.56
C PRO A 521 -32.15 -10.23 15.74
N GLY A 522 -30.89 -10.35 16.18
CA GLY A 522 -29.76 -10.20 15.28
C GLY A 522 -29.91 -11.24 14.17
N GLU A 523 -29.90 -10.80 12.92
CA GLU A 523 -29.72 -11.71 11.79
C GLU A 523 -28.52 -12.63 12.06
N PRO A 524 -28.62 -13.93 11.74
CA PRO A 524 -27.60 -14.90 12.11
C PRO A 524 -26.24 -14.44 11.60
N GLU A 525 -25.25 -14.43 12.50
CA GLU A 525 -23.86 -14.42 12.10
C GLU A 525 -23.67 -15.63 11.19
N GLU A 526 -23.35 -15.39 9.91
CA GLU A 526 -22.83 -16.44 9.04
C GLU A 526 -21.53 -16.93 9.69
N GLU A 527 -21.60 -18.06 10.39
CA GLU A 527 -20.44 -18.82 10.83
C GLU A 527 -19.59 -19.10 9.59
N GLU A 528 -18.37 -18.56 9.56
CA GLU A 528 -17.37 -19.01 8.60
C GLU A 528 -17.16 -20.52 8.80
N PRO A 529 -17.08 -21.32 7.72
CA PRO A 529 -16.80 -22.74 7.85
C PRO A 529 -15.39 -22.88 8.43
N SER A 530 -15.31 -23.47 9.62
CA SER A 530 -14.06 -23.90 10.24
C SER A 530 -13.47 -25.05 9.44
N ASP A 531 -12.56 -24.74 8.53
CA ASP A 531 -11.64 -25.71 7.95
C ASP A 531 -10.65 -26.15 9.04
N VAL A 532 -11.05 -27.15 9.83
CA VAL A 532 -10.13 -28.02 10.59
C VAL A 532 -10.48 -29.46 10.23
N ALA A 533 -10.03 -29.89 9.05
CA ALA A 533 -9.86 -31.31 8.77
C ALA A 533 -8.49 -31.74 9.33
N GLU A 534 -8.49 -32.17 10.59
CA GLU A 534 -7.41 -32.97 11.15
C GLU A 534 -7.28 -34.26 10.34
N ALA A 535 -6.07 -34.47 9.81
CA ALA A 535 -5.63 -35.74 9.30
C ALA A 535 -5.40 -36.70 10.48
N ALA A 536 -6.13 -37.81 10.51
CA ALA A 536 -5.78 -38.99 11.28
C ALA A 536 -6.21 -40.25 10.51
N GLU A 537 -5.17 -40.90 9.97
CA GLU A 537 -4.92 -42.35 9.96
C GLU A 537 -5.82 -43.29 9.14
N GLU A 538 -5.22 -43.82 8.08
CA GLU A 538 -5.60 -45.03 7.36
C GLU A 538 -5.54 -46.27 8.26
N GLU A 539 -6.49 -47.15 8.00
CA GLU A 539 -6.71 -48.46 8.57
C GLU A 539 -5.50 -49.41 8.41
N GLY A 540 -5.19 -50.13 9.49
CA GLY A 540 -4.36 -51.34 9.49
C GLY A 540 -5.05 -52.43 10.31
N GLU A 541 -5.63 -53.39 9.58
CA GLU A 541 -6.15 -54.72 9.94
C GLU A 541 -5.88 -55.29 11.37
N GLY A 542 -6.91 -55.92 11.94
CA GLY A 542 -6.70 -57.07 12.83
C GLY A 542 -7.77 -57.35 13.89
N ASN A 543 -8.68 -58.28 13.56
CA ASN A 543 -9.27 -59.33 14.42
C ASN A 543 -9.67 -59.02 15.89
N GLY A 544 -10.94 -59.33 16.22
CA GLY A 544 -11.28 -59.81 17.56
C GLY A 544 -12.70 -59.51 18.03
N ASP A 545 -13.61 -60.46 17.81
CA ASP A 545 -14.64 -60.92 18.76
C ASP A 545 -14.99 -60.03 19.97
N THR A 546 -16.25 -59.59 20.06
CA THR A 546 -17.27 -60.02 21.07
C THR A 546 -18.27 -58.93 21.50
N LYS A 547 -19.56 -59.30 21.34
CA LYS A 547 -20.71 -59.12 22.24
C LYS A 547 -21.27 -57.72 22.54
N ILE A 548 -22.45 -57.53 21.95
CA ILE A 548 -23.69 -56.89 22.43
C ILE A 548 -23.94 -57.08 23.95
N SER A 549 -24.50 -56.02 24.59
CA SER A 549 -25.22 -55.91 25.89
C SER A 549 -24.52 -54.89 26.80
N ASP A 550 -25.11 -53.94 27.52
CA ASP A 550 -26.50 -53.64 27.89
C ASP A 550 -26.53 -52.21 28.47
N TYR A 551 -27.74 -51.64 28.51
CA TYR A 551 -28.23 -50.59 29.42
C TYR A 551 -27.39 -50.25 30.67
N MET A 552 -26.96 -48.98 30.79
CA MET A 552 -27.27 -48.04 31.88
C MET A 552 -26.69 -46.66 31.61
#